data_AF-A0A200RBD8-F1
#
_entry.id   AF-A0A200RBD8-F1
#
_cell.length_a   1.000
_cell.length_b   1.000
_cell.length_c   1.000
_cell.angle_alpha   90.00
_cell.angle_beta   90.00
_cell.angle_gamma   90.00
#
_symmetry.space_group_name_H-M   'P 1'
#
loop_
_entity.id
_entity.type
_entity.pdbx_description
1 polymer ?
#
loop_
_entity_poly.entity_id
_entity_poly.type
_entity_poly.pdbx_seq_one_letter_code
_entity_poly.pdbx_strand_id
1 'polypeptide(L)'
;MHKHGNPDILTFKGTYGTQHIIARCYKKENDLAKMIKIAEDIADQHIHRYIGKTPPIDNRNYYIFEGYTYNLRELKKVDASTVHCKDDENKKLYTFFLTCDSEPTEGFRVVLRDIVDGMCELQGKEHGHGDLNENNVVIQLKNNKRVIAKLTGMVDHGERLATVLRRDLVSLGKIIKFCLQDSEGSTGSEEWLDLTSRILGDRSQFNQLELKKAQALESNFIVDARIILRHPLFWTPDKCVVFIQKVVSFVKACKKRQQSWCKDIVNGFLTELESIPSKYWAERMHDEMITLPNPMYDPGLVRDLLRFIRNKSCHFAEETLEIQQRLGRHPVEFYNYFRVRYPILLLETYKAVELHFPNLQHCQIVEENYFDDYLIRGNR
;
A
#
# COMPACT_ATOMS: atom_id res chain seq x y z
N MET A 1 -4.22 25.88 -22.09
CA MET A 1 -4.60 25.91 -20.66
C MET A 1 -5.63 24.82 -20.41
N HIS A 2 -5.23 23.64 -19.90
CA HIS A 2 -6.20 22.62 -19.49
C HIS A 2 -6.59 22.87 -18.03
N LYS A 3 -7.88 23.12 -17.78
CA LYS A 3 -8.44 23.19 -16.42
C LYS A 3 -8.57 21.76 -15.87
N HIS A 4 -7.69 21.36 -14.98
CA HIS A 4 -7.86 20.16 -14.16
C HIS A 4 -7.67 20.55 -12.68
N GLY A 5 -8.61 20.14 -11.82
CA GLY A 5 -8.69 20.53 -10.41
C GLY A 5 -10.04 21.17 -10.06
N ASN A 6 -10.32 21.26 -8.76
CA ASN A 6 -11.47 21.96 -8.20
C ASN A 6 -11.64 23.31 -8.93
N PRO A 7 -12.80 23.62 -9.57
CA PRO A 7 -13.00 24.88 -10.30
C PRO A 7 -12.83 26.12 -9.42
N ASP A 8 -12.82 25.94 -8.09
CA ASP A 8 -12.62 26.96 -7.09
C ASP A 8 -11.15 27.22 -6.73
N ILE A 9 -10.21 26.43 -7.26
CA ILE A 9 -8.77 26.61 -7.07
C ILE A 9 -8.09 26.72 -8.44
N LEU A 10 -7.70 27.94 -8.82
CA LEU A 10 -6.93 28.17 -10.04
C LEU A 10 -5.46 27.91 -9.76
N THR A 11 -4.82 27.02 -10.52
CA THR A 11 -3.40 26.66 -10.35
C THR A 11 -2.58 27.07 -11.58
N PHE A 12 -1.43 27.70 -11.33
CA PHE A 12 -0.50 28.17 -12.35
C PHE A 12 0.91 27.65 -12.04
N LYS A 13 1.58 27.03 -13.03
CA LYS A 13 3.00 26.69 -12.94
C LYS A 13 3.82 27.91 -13.40
N GLY A 14 4.86 28.27 -12.66
CA GLY A 14 5.70 29.42 -12.98
C GLY A 14 7.12 29.28 -12.42
N THR A 15 7.90 30.35 -12.53
CA THR A 15 9.24 30.44 -11.96
C THR A 15 9.37 31.70 -11.10
N TYR A 16 10.12 31.59 -10.00
CA TYR A 16 10.55 32.71 -9.18
C TYR A 16 12.07 32.67 -9.04
N GLY A 17 12.76 33.59 -9.72
CA GLY A 17 14.19 33.47 -9.94
C GLY A 17 14.51 32.21 -10.76
N THR A 18 15.35 31.32 -10.21
CA THR A 18 15.71 30.02 -10.82
C THR A 18 14.84 28.87 -10.33
N GLN A 19 13.92 29.09 -9.38
CA GLN A 19 13.11 28.03 -8.79
C GLN A 19 11.76 27.91 -9.50
N HIS A 20 11.35 26.67 -9.78
CA HIS A 20 9.97 26.38 -10.18
C HIS A 20 9.03 26.54 -8.99
N ILE A 21 7.90 27.21 -9.22
CA ILE A 21 6.88 27.47 -8.21
C ILE A 21 5.48 27.17 -8.76
N ILE A 22 4.55 26.98 -7.83
CA ILE A 22 3.13 26.84 -8.13
C ILE A 22 2.38 27.99 -7.47
N ALA A 23 1.68 28.80 -8.25
CA ALA A 23 0.81 29.85 -7.74
C ALA A 23 -0.65 29.38 -7.77
N ARG A 24 -1.37 29.59 -6.67
CA ARG A 24 -2.80 29.25 -6.56
C ARG A 24 -3.64 30.43 -6.13
N CYS A 25 -4.81 30.55 -6.76
CA CYS A 25 -5.86 31.48 -6.34
C CYS A 25 -7.07 30.67 -5.88
N TYR A 26 -7.46 30.87 -4.63
CA TYR A 26 -8.62 30.25 -4.00
C TYR A 26 -9.82 31.16 -4.15
N LYS A 27 -10.94 30.64 -4.68
CA LYS A 27 -12.20 31.40 -4.80
C LYS A 27 -13.02 31.37 -3.51
N LYS A 28 -12.96 30.27 -2.77
CA LYS A 28 -13.66 30.09 -1.50
C LYS A 28 -12.76 30.46 -0.34
N GLU A 29 -13.26 31.30 0.55
CA GLU A 29 -12.53 31.76 1.73
C GLU A 29 -12.25 30.61 2.72
N ASN A 30 -13.19 29.67 2.87
CA ASN A 30 -13.00 28.50 3.74
C ASN A 30 -11.86 27.59 3.26
N ASP A 31 -11.75 27.35 1.95
CA ASP A 31 -10.67 26.52 1.37
C ASP A 31 -9.30 27.19 1.60
N LEU A 32 -9.26 28.51 1.46
CA LEU A 32 -8.08 29.30 1.77
C LEU A 32 -7.71 29.21 3.26
N ALA A 33 -8.67 29.42 4.15
CA ALA A 33 -8.47 29.36 5.60
C ALA A 33 -7.94 27.99 6.03
N LYS A 34 -8.53 26.91 5.49
CA LYS A 34 -8.06 25.54 5.71
C LYS A 34 -6.64 25.34 5.21
N MET A 35 -6.31 25.83 4.02
CA MET A 35 -4.95 25.71 3.48
C MET A 35 -3.92 26.42 4.35
N ILE A 36 -4.19 27.67 4.76
CA ILE A 36 -3.28 28.45 5.62
C ILE A 36 -3.08 27.71 6.95
N LYS A 37 -4.17 27.26 7.57
CA LYS A 37 -4.10 26.51 8.82
C LYS A 37 -3.25 25.24 8.69
N ILE A 38 -3.46 24.45 7.64
CA ILE A 38 -2.65 23.25 7.37
C ILE A 38 -1.17 23.63 7.18
N ALA A 39 -0.88 24.72 6.46
CA ALA A 39 0.49 25.18 6.23
C ALA A 39 1.19 25.67 7.50
N GLU A 40 0.44 26.17 8.48
CA GLU A 40 0.94 26.57 9.80
C GLU A 40 1.13 25.36 10.74
N ASP A 41 0.18 24.42 10.70
CA ASP A 41 0.10 23.30 11.64
C ASP A 41 0.97 22.10 11.24
N ILE A 42 1.29 21.94 9.94
CA ILE A 42 1.94 20.76 9.39
C ILE A 42 3.18 21.11 8.56
N ALA A 43 4.34 20.73 9.08
CA ALA A 43 5.62 20.77 8.38
C ALA A 43 6.09 19.35 8.05
N ASP A 44 5.40 18.65 7.15
CA ASP A 44 5.71 17.29 6.74
C ASP A 44 6.12 17.19 5.26
N GLN A 45 6.96 16.21 4.92
CA GLN A 45 7.45 16.03 3.55
C GLN A 45 6.41 15.48 2.57
N HIS A 46 5.30 14.93 3.04
CA HIS A 46 4.21 14.42 2.20
C HIS A 46 3.05 15.42 2.06
N ILE A 47 3.19 16.63 2.62
CA ILE A 47 2.26 17.75 2.41
C ILE A 47 2.95 18.81 1.54
N HIS A 48 2.25 19.28 0.52
CA HIS A 48 2.81 20.23 -0.43
C HIS A 48 3.12 21.58 0.23
N ARG A 49 4.38 21.99 0.17
CA ARG A 49 4.89 23.10 0.97
C ARG A 49 4.39 24.45 0.47
N TYR A 50 3.70 25.18 1.34
CA TYR A 50 3.40 26.59 1.18
C TYR A 50 4.67 27.43 1.42
N ILE A 51 4.91 28.42 0.56
CA ILE A 51 6.08 29.30 0.60
C ILE A 51 5.69 30.70 1.07
N GLY A 52 4.55 31.22 0.58
CA GLY A 52 4.13 32.59 0.88
C GLY A 52 3.05 33.08 -0.07
N LYS A 53 2.73 34.38 -0.01
CA LYS A 53 1.72 35.00 -0.88
C LYS A 53 2.31 36.16 -1.67
N THR A 54 1.80 36.40 -2.88
CA THR A 54 2.17 37.57 -3.68
C THR A 54 1.42 38.81 -3.18
N PRO A 55 1.88 40.02 -3.54
CA PRO A 55 0.99 41.17 -3.60
C PRO A 55 -0.24 40.86 -4.48
N PRO A 56 -1.40 41.49 -4.24
CA PRO A 56 -2.58 41.28 -5.06
C PRO A 56 -2.32 41.63 -6.53
N ILE A 57 -2.70 40.73 -7.44
CA ILE A 57 -2.65 40.95 -8.90
C ILE A 57 -4.09 40.87 -9.41
N ASP A 58 -4.55 41.87 -10.14
CA ASP A 58 -5.94 41.99 -10.59
C ASP A 58 -6.97 41.79 -9.45
N ASN A 59 -6.68 42.39 -8.30
CA ASN A 59 -7.48 42.30 -7.08
C ASN A 59 -7.64 40.86 -6.52
N ARG A 60 -6.69 39.97 -6.85
CA ARG A 60 -6.65 38.58 -6.37
C ARG A 60 -5.34 38.28 -5.68
N ASN A 61 -5.42 37.50 -4.60
CA ASN A 61 -4.26 36.99 -3.88
C ASN A 61 -3.82 35.66 -4.50
N TYR A 62 -2.51 35.54 -4.77
CA TYR A 62 -1.91 34.29 -5.20
C TYR A 62 -1.03 33.73 -4.10
N TYR A 63 -1.25 32.46 -3.78
CA TYR A 63 -0.55 31.70 -2.76
C TYR A 63 0.46 30.79 -3.45
N ILE A 64 1.72 30.94 -3.07
CA ILE A 64 2.87 30.32 -3.68
C ILE A 64 3.23 29.05 -2.91
N PHE A 65 3.43 27.97 -3.67
CA PHE A 65 3.89 26.68 -3.21
C PHE A 65 5.16 26.30 -3.97
N GLU A 66 5.87 25.32 -3.43
CA GLU A 66 7.00 24.70 -4.12
C GLU A 66 6.61 24.15 -5.51
N GLY A 67 7.57 24.13 -6.44
CA GLY A 67 7.37 23.52 -7.76
C GLY A 67 7.25 22.00 -7.67
N TYR A 68 6.43 21.40 -8.53
CA TYR A 68 6.39 19.94 -8.72
C TYR A 68 6.47 19.58 -10.20
N THR A 69 6.94 18.38 -10.51
CA THR A 69 7.13 17.93 -11.89
C THR A 69 5.78 17.57 -12.52
N TYR A 70 5.06 16.61 -11.92
CA TYR A 70 3.75 16.14 -12.39
C TYR A 70 2.76 16.03 -11.23
N ASN A 71 1.47 16.18 -11.50
CA ASN A 71 0.46 15.49 -10.68
C ASN A 71 0.30 14.03 -11.15
N LEU A 72 -0.35 13.19 -10.35
CA LEU A 72 -0.49 11.76 -10.64
C LEU A 72 -1.21 11.50 -11.97
N ARG A 73 -2.19 12.33 -12.35
CA ARG A 73 -2.87 12.25 -13.66
C ARG A 73 -1.95 12.58 -14.82
N GLU A 74 -1.13 13.63 -14.68
CA GLU A 74 -0.13 14.03 -15.67
C GLU A 74 0.91 12.92 -15.82
N LEU A 75 1.39 12.36 -14.72
CA LEU A 75 2.40 11.31 -14.69
C LEU A 75 1.95 10.07 -15.49
N LYS A 76 0.69 9.63 -15.33
CA LYS A 76 0.16 8.47 -16.06
C LYS A 76 0.07 8.68 -17.57
N LYS A 77 0.12 9.93 -18.05
CA LYS A 77 0.12 10.26 -19.49
C LYS A 77 1.53 10.32 -20.09
N VAL A 78 2.58 10.22 -19.29
CA VAL A 78 3.96 10.26 -19.78
C VAL A 78 4.28 8.93 -20.46
N ASP A 79 4.67 8.98 -21.73
CA ASP A 79 5.05 7.82 -22.56
C ASP A 79 6.52 7.90 -23.00
N ALA A 80 7.15 6.76 -23.32
CA ALA A 80 8.54 6.65 -23.81
C ALA A 80 8.85 7.63 -24.94
N SER A 81 7.91 7.81 -25.87
CA SER A 81 8.02 8.69 -27.03
C SER A 81 8.08 10.17 -26.64
N THR A 82 7.43 10.55 -25.52
CA THR A 82 7.44 11.92 -24.98
C THR A 82 8.70 12.25 -24.16
N VAL A 83 9.47 11.24 -23.74
CA VAL A 83 10.71 11.40 -22.96
C VAL A 83 11.93 11.67 -23.87
N HIS A 84 11.74 11.68 -25.19
CA HIS A 84 12.75 12.10 -26.16
C HIS A 84 12.94 13.64 -26.19
N CYS A 85 13.40 14.25 -25.09
CA CYS A 85 14.26 15.45 -25.13
C CYS A 85 14.75 15.88 -23.74
N LYS A 86 16.08 15.86 -23.56
CA LYS A 86 16.93 16.77 -22.75
C LYS A 86 16.70 16.95 -21.24
N ASP A 87 15.66 16.41 -20.61
CA ASP A 87 15.44 16.57 -19.18
C ASP A 87 15.72 15.27 -18.39
N ASP A 88 16.85 15.26 -17.68
CA ASP A 88 17.29 14.14 -16.83
C ASP A 88 16.26 13.78 -15.75
N GLU A 89 15.43 14.73 -15.30
CA GLU A 89 14.40 14.47 -14.29
C GLU A 89 13.24 13.63 -14.85
N ASN A 90 12.73 13.99 -16.03
CA ASN A 90 11.63 13.26 -16.67
C ASN A 90 12.05 11.83 -17.03
N LYS A 91 13.30 11.64 -17.47
CA LYS A 91 13.84 10.30 -17.73
C LYS A 91 13.92 9.48 -16.45
N LYS A 92 14.35 10.06 -15.32
CA LYS A 92 14.40 9.37 -14.03
C LYS A 92 13.02 8.98 -13.51
N LEU A 93 12.04 9.88 -13.61
CA LEU A 93 10.65 9.57 -13.25
C LEU A 93 10.10 8.46 -14.14
N TYR A 94 10.27 8.58 -15.46
CA TYR A 94 9.84 7.56 -16.41
C TYR A 94 10.43 6.19 -16.07
N THR A 95 11.76 6.09 -15.89
CA THR A 95 12.41 4.82 -15.51
C THR A 95 11.93 4.28 -14.17
N PHE A 96 11.69 5.13 -13.17
CA PHE A 96 11.20 4.70 -11.86
C PHE A 96 9.81 4.06 -11.91
N PHE A 97 8.95 4.51 -12.84
CA PHE A 97 7.57 4.03 -12.95
C PHE A 97 7.34 2.94 -14.00
N LEU A 98 8.34 2.56 -14.84
CA LEU A 98 8.13 1.71 -16.03
C LEU A 98 8.94 0.41 -16.14
N THR A 99 9.60 -0.03 -15.07
CA THR A 99 10.20 -1.36 -15.10
C THR A 99 9.20 -2.43 -14.64
N CYS A 100 8.69 -3.18 -15.63
CA CYS A 100 8.24 -4.59 -15.63
C CYS A 100 6.72 -4.89 -15.83
N ASP A 101 6.48 -5.65 -16.90
CA ASP A 101 5.21 -6.18 -17.45
C ASP A 101 4.46 -7.21 -16.58
N SER A 102 4.43 -7.10 -15.25
CA SER A 102 3.64 -8.07 -14.48
C SER A 102 3.18 -7.67 -13.09
N GLU A 103 3.54 -6.50 -12.56
CA GLU A 103 3.03 -6.06 -11.27
C GLU A 103 2.87 -4.53 -11.17
N PRO A 104 2.04 -4.04 -10.21
CA PRO A 104 2.09 -2.66 -9.76
C PRO A 104 3.53 -2.17 -9.68
N THR A 105 3.94 -1.26 -10.58
CA THR A 105 5.34 -0.83 -10.60
C THR A 105 5.69 -0.30 -9.22
N GLU A 106 6.81 -0.74 -8.66
CA GLU A 106 7.22 -0.43 -7.28
C GLU A 106 7.12 1.08 -6.99
N GLY A 107 7.29 1.91 -8.02
CA GLY A 107 7.06 3.34 -7.95
C GLY A 107 5.65 3.77 -7.54
N PHE A 108 4.59 3.12 -8.03
CA PHE A 108 3.23 3.41 -7.56
C PHE A 108 3.00 2.95 -6.13
N ARG A 109 3.63 1.85 -5.68
CA ARG A 109 3.55 1.43 -4.26
C ARG A 109 4.20 2.47 -3.34
N VAL A 110 5.31 3.08 -3.77
CA VAL A 110 5.94 4.21 -3.07
C VAL A 110 5.01 5.42 -3.02
N VAL A 111 4.41 5.81 -4.15
CA VAL A 111 3.45 6.93 -4.21
C VAL A 111 2.26 6.69 -3.29
N LEU A 112 1.69 5.49 -3.30
CA LEU A 112 0.55 5.14 -2.45
C LEU A 112 0.91 5.17 -0.96
N ARG A 113 2.12 4.75 -0.59
CA ARG A 113 2.63 4.88 0.78
C ARG A 113 2.73 6.35 1.20
N ASP A 114 3.37 7.18 0.37
CA ASP A 114 3.52 8.61 0.64
C ASP A 114 2.15 9.32 0.77
N ILE A 115 1.14 8.92 -0.03
CA ILE A 115 -0.24 9.41 0.11
C ILE A 115 -0.80 9.05 1.50
N VAL A 116 -0.68 7.80 1.92
CA VAL A 116 -1.18 7.35 3.24
C VAL A 116 -0.45 8.05 4.38
N ASP A 117 0.86 8.25 4.27
CA ASP A 117 1.64 9.00 5.25
C ASP A 117 1.15 10.46 5.33
N GLY A 118 0.93 11.13 4.19
CA GLY A 118 0.34 12.47 4.17
C GLY A 118 -1.09 12.53 4.75
N MET A 119 -1.91 11.49 4.52
CA MET A 119 -3.25 11.41 5.12
C MET A 119 -3.17 11.25 6.65
N CYS A 120 -2.19 10.49 7.13
CA CYS A 120 -1.95 10.32 8.57
C CYS A 120 -1.53 11.63 9.23
N GLU A 121 -0.67 12.42 8.59
CA GLU A 121 -0.26 13.73 9.10
C GLU A 121 -1.43 14.71 9.18
N LEU A 122 -2.31 14.71 8.18
CA LEU A 122 -3.56 15.49 8.24
C LEU A 122 -4.44 15.03 9.40
N GLN A 123 -4.65 13.71 9.55
CA GLN A 123 -5.47 13.15 10.63
C GLN A 123 -4.92 13.50 12.02
N GLY A 124 -3.60 13.44 12.20
CA GLY A 124 -2.92 13.78 13.46
C GLY A 124 -3.11 15.25 13.88
N LYS A 125 -3.52 16.13 12.96
CA LYS A 125 -3.90 17.52 13.22
C LYS A 125 -5.40 17.78 13.07
N GLU A 126 -6.22 16.74 13.16
CA GLU A 126 -7.68 16.82 13.06
C GLU A 126 -8.16 17.38 11.71
N HIS A 127 -7.41 17.10 10.64
CA HIS A 127 -7.74 17.47 9.28
C HIS A 127 -8.00 16.25 8.41
N GLY A 128 -8.94 16.39 7.47
CA GLY A 128 -9.05 15.52 6.30
C GLY A 128 -8.66 16.28 5.04
N HIS A 129 -8.37 15.57 3.96
CA HIS A 129 -8.04 16.18 2.68
C HIS A 129 -9.27 16.87 2.06
N GLY A 130 -10.40 16.15 1.95
CA GLY A 130 -11.68 16.70 1.48
C GLY A 130 -11.87 16.79 -0.03
N ASP A 131 -10.79 16.74 -0.80
CA ASP A 131 -10.83 16.60 -2.27
C ASP A 131 -9.70 15.67 -2.77
N LEU A 132 -9.51 14.51 -2.13
CA LEU A 132 -8.41 13.61 -2.51
C LEU A 132 -8.71 12.98 -3.89
N ASN A 133 -7.85 13.24 -4.87
CA ASN A 133 -7.92 12.71 -6.23
C ASN A 133 -6.55 12.78 -6.93
N GLU A 134 -6.41 12.18 -8.10
CA GLU A 134 -5.17 12.10 -8.88
C GLU A 134 -4.60 13.45 -9.36
N ASN A 135 -5.36 14.55 -9.32
CA ASN A 135 -4.83 15.89 -9.62
C ASN A 135 -4.23 16.56 -8.37
N ASN A 136 -4.65 16.10 -7.20
CA ASN A 136 -4.31 16.60 -5.88
C ASN A 136 -3.22 15.78 -5.17
N VAL A 137 -2.57 14.88 -5.93
CA VAL A 137 -1.33 14.21 -5.56
C VAL A 137 -0.25 14.69 -6.52
N VAL A 138 0.76 15.38 -6.00
CA VAL A 138 1.87 15.92 -6.78
C VAL A 138 3.15 15.12 -6.54
N ILE A 139 3.96 14.98 -7.59
CA ILE A 139 5.15 14.14 -7.64
C ILE A 139 6.37 15.04 -7.80
N GLN A 140 7.36 14.81 -6.94
CA GLN A 140 8.64 15.52 -6.94
C GLN A 140 9.82 14.56 -6.89
N LEU A 141 10.93 14.97 -7.52
CA LEU A 141 12.24 14.36 -7.36
C LEU A 141 13.03 15.12 -6.29
N LYS A 142 13.09 14.56 -5.08
CA LYS A 142 13.93 15.12 -4.01
C LYS A 142 15.39 14.76 -4.28
N ASN A 143 16.25 15.76 -4.29
CA ASN A 143 17.71 15.64 -4.50
C ASN A 143 18.09 14.84 -5.76
N ASN A 144 17.27 14.88 -6.81
CA ASN A 144 17.47 14.15 -8.07
C ASN A 144 17.63 12.63 -7.92
N LYS A 145 17.14 12.06 -6.80
CA LYS A 145 17.34 10.66 -6.43
C LYS A 145 16.08 9.95 -5.94
N ARG A 146 15.21 10.62 -5.18
CA ARG A 146 14.05 9.98 -4.55
C ARG A 146 12.75 10.61 -5.07
N VAL A 147 11.86 9.77 -5.58
CA VAL A 147 10.49 10.17 -5.88
C VAL A 147 9.71 10.30 -4.57
N ILE A 148 8.99 11.40 -4.42
CA ILE A 148 8.10 11.65 -3.29
C ILE A 148 6.76 12.14 -3.83
N ALA A 149 5.67 11.57 -3.32
CA ALA A 149 4.33 12.10 -3.53
C ALA A 149 3.94 13.03 -2.37
N LYS A 150 3.23 14.12 -2.71
CA LYS A 150 2.70 15.06 -1.72
C LYS A 150 1.24 15.35 -1.97
N LEU A 151 0.48 15.48 -0.88
CA LEU A 151 -0.92 15.89 -0.91
C LEU A 151 -1.04 17.39 -1.07
N THR A 152 -2.04 17.81 -1.84
CA THR A 152 -2.27 19.21 -2.12
C THR A 152 -3.72 19.49 -2.48
N GLY A 153 -4.15 20.76 -2.41
CA GLY A 153 -5.50 21.12 -2.87
C GLY A 153 -6.58 20.64 -1.91
N MET A 154 -6.28 20.67 -0.62
CA MET A 154 -7.24 20.37 0.45
C MET A 154 -8.40 21.37 0.43
N VAL A 155 -9.61 20.88 0.66
CA VAL A 155 -10.88 21.64 0.54
C VAL A 155 -11.69 21.46 1.82
N ASP A 156 -12.35 22.53 2.25
CA ASP A 156 -13.28 22.48 3.39
C ASP A 156 -14.73 22.53 2.92
N HIS A 157 -15.46 21.45 3.16
CA HIS A 157 -16.90 21.36 2.85
C HIS A 157 -17.79 21.69 4.05
N GLY A 158 -17.23 22.07 5.20
CA GLY A 158 -18.00 22.34 6.43
C GLY A 158 -18.61 21.07 7.05
N GLU A 159 -18.04 19.90 6.74
CA GLU A 159 -18.52 18.60 7.20
C GLU A 159 -17.77 18.15 8.46
N ARG A 160 -18.36 17.21 9.22
CA ARG A 160 -17.67 16.56 10.34
C ARG A 160 -16.43 15.82 9.83
N LEU A 161 -15.32 15.89 10.59
CA LEU A 161 -14.05 15.25 10.23
C LEU A 161 -14.22 13.77 9.86
N ALA A 162 -14.96 12.98 10.65
CA ALA A 162 -15.20 11.57 10.36
C ALA A 162 -15.89 11.33 9.00
N THR A 163 -16.71 12.26 8.51
CA THR A 163 -17.31 12.20 7.17
C THR A 163 -16.25 12.46 6.09
N VAL A 164 -15.39 13.46 6.32
CA VAL A 164 -14.29 13.80 5.42
C VAL A 164 -13.31 12.63 5.31
N LEU A 165 -12.91 12.03 6.43
CA LEU A 165 -11.97 10.89 6.46
C LEU A 165 -12.54 9.67 5.74
N ARG A 166 -13.83 9.35 5.91
CA ARG A 166 -14.48 8.27 5.13
C ARG A 166 -14.45 8.53 3.63
N ARG A 167 -14.74 9.77 3.21
CA ARG A 167 -14.64 10.15 1.80
C ARG A 167 -13.21 10.02 1.30
N ASP A 168 -12.23 10.47 2.09
CA ASP A 168 -10.81 10.38 1.74
C ASP A 168 -10.35 8.92 1.61
N LEU A 169 -10.83 8.00 2.45
CA LEU A 169 -10.59 6.55 2.31
C LEU A 169 -11.12 6.01 0.98
N VAL A 170 -12.37 6.36 0.62
CA VAL A 170 -12.96 5.96 -0.67
C VAL A 170 -12.19 6.58 -1.84
N SER A 171 -11.79 7.85 -1.72
CA SER A 171 -10.95 8.53 -2.70
C SER A 171 -9.58 7.86 -2.86
N LEU A 172 -8.95 7.43 -1.76
CA LEU A 172 -7.73 6.65 -1.80
C LEU A 172 -7.92 5.35 -2.57
N GLY A 173 -9.02 4.62 -2.34
CA GLY A 173 -9.36 3.43 -3.14
C GLY A 173 -9.47 3.73 -4.65
N LYS A 174 -10.05 4.88 -5.02
CA LYS A 174 -10.12 5.33 -6.42
C LYS A 174 -8.76 5.67 -7.00
N ILE A 175 -7.86 6.29 -6.21
CA ILE A 175 -6.48 6.59 -6.63
C ILE A 175 -5.67 5.31 -6.78
N ILE A 176 -5.77 4.40 -5.81
CA ILE A 176 -5.30 3.02 -5.85
C ILE A 176 -5.72 2.46 -7.22
N LYS A 177 -7.01 2.59 -7.61
CA LYS A 177 -7.55 2.03 -8.86
C LYS A 177 -7.00 2.71 -10.09
N PHE A 178 -6.88 4.02 -10.02
CA PHE A 178 -6.28 4.81 -11.06
C PHE A 178 -4.80 4.44 -11.29
N CYS A 179 -4.01 4.18 -10.25
CA CYS A 179 -2.59 3.87 -10.39
C CYS A 179 -2.35 2.50 -11.02
N LEU A 180 -3.17 1.51 -10.65
CA LEU A 180 -2.88 0.10 -10.92
C LEU A 180 -3.71 -0.53 -12.05
N GLN A 181 -4.59 0.24 -12.67
CA GLN A 181 -5.16 -0.12 -13.97
C GLN A 181 -4.16 0.22 -15.09
N ASP A 182 -3.81 -0.75 -15.93
CA ASP A 182 -3.05 -0.48 -17.15
C ASP A 182 -3.91 0.23 -18.22
N SER A 183 -3.34 0.49 -19.40
CA SER A 183 -4.02 1.09 -20.54
C SER A 183 -5.11 0.21 -21.15
N GLU A 184 -5.06 -1.11 -20.90
CA GLU A 184 -5.98 -2.11 -21.43
C GLU A 184 -7.09 -2.47 -20.41
N GLY A 185 -7.01 -1.94 -19.20
CA GLY A 185 -7.93 -2.21 -18.10
C GLY A 185 -7.69 -3.55 -17.40
N SER A 186 -6.58 -4.24 -17.67
CA SER A 186 -6.22 -5.47 -16.98
C SER A 186 -5.92 -5.19 -15.51
N THR A 187 -6.35 -6.11 -14.65
CA THR A 187 -6.28 -5.96 -13.21
C THR A 187 -4.90 -6.35 -12.71
N GLY A 188 -4.32 -5.47 -11.88
CA GLY A 188 -3.12 -5.78 -11.10
C GLY A 188 -3.28 -6.97 -10.16
N SER A 189 -2.22 -7.26 -9.41
CA SER A 189 -2.09 -8.40 -8.49
C SER A 189 -3.34 -8.71 -7.63
N GLU A 190 -3.46 -9.93 -7.11
CA GLU A 190 -4.60 -10.29 -6.23
C GLU A 190 -4.65 -9.41 -4.97
N GLU A 191 -3.50 -8.94 -4.45
CA GLU A 191 -3.46 -7.99 -3.33
C GLU A 191 -4.11 -6.65 -3.68
N TRP A 192 -3.96 -6.25 -4.94
CA TRP A 192 -4.55 -5.03 -5.45
C TRP A 192 -6.08 -5.13 -5.44
N LEU A 193 -6.62 -6.24 -5.96
CA LEU A 193 -8.04 -6.52 -5.98
C LEU A 193 -8.62 -6.63 -4.57
N ASP A 194 -7.93 -7.35 -3.67
CA ASP A 194 -8.35 -7.50 -2.28
C ASP A 194 -8.44 -6.15 -1.55
N LEU A 195 -7.38 -5.34 -1.56
CA LEU A 195 -7.42 -4.05 -0.87
C LEU A 195 -8.47 -3.11 -1.46
N THR A 196 -8.54 -3.05 -2.80
CA THR A 196 -9.49 -2.17 -3.48
C THR A 196 -10.92 -2.60 -3.23
N SER A 197 -11.21 -3.90 -3.21
CA SER A 197 -12.53 -4.40 -2.85
C SER A 197 -12.89 -4.00 -1.42
N ARG A 198 -12.00 -4.17 -0.44
CA ARG A 198 -12.24 -3.76 0.95
C ARG A 198 -12.57 -2.26 1.10
N ILE A 199 -11.98 -1.42 0.25
CA ILE A 199 -12.17 0.04 0.28
C ILE A 199 -13.39 0.49 -0.56
N LEU A 200 -13.49 0.03 -1.81
CA LEU A 200 -14.45 0.51 -2.82
C LEU A 200 -15.61 -0.44 -3.11
N GLY A 201 -15.45 -1.73 -2.82
CA GLY A 201 -16.30 -2.81 -3.31
C GLY A 201 -17.77 -2.56 -3.03
N ASP A 202 -18.62 -3.00 -3.97
CA ASP A 202 -20.06 -3.00 -3.77
C ASP A 202 -20.38 -3.86 -2.56
N ARG A 203 -20.76 -3.20 -1.46
CA ARG A 203 -21.10 -3.86 -0.20
C ARG A 203 -22.32 -4.79 -0.34
N SER A 204 -23.07 -4.71 -1.44
CA SER A 204 -24.17 -5.64 -1.75
C SER A 204 -23.68 -7.06 -2.09
N GLN A 205 -22.46 -7.18 -2.61
CA GLN A 205 -21.86 -8.47 -2.98
C GLN A 205 -21.10 -9.12 -1.81
N PHE A 206 -20.92 -8.39 -0.70
CA PHE A 206 -20.22 -8.89 0.47
C PHE A 206 -21.10 -9.82 1.29
N ASN A 207 -20.51 -10.94 1.71
CA ASN A 207 -21.10 -11.71 2.79
C ASN A 207 -21.00 -10.94 4.12
N GLN A 208 -21.74 -11.38 5.15
CA GLN A 208 -21.79 -10.68 6.44
C GLN A 208 -20.42 -10.51 7.11
N LEU A 209 -19.50 -11.44 6.87
CA LEU A 209 -18.16 -11.41 7.44
C LEU A 209 -17.30 -10.34 6.74
N GLU A 210 -17.34 -10.28 5.41
CA GLU A 210 -16.67 -9.26 4.60
C GLU A 210 -17.18 -7.86 4.93
N LEU A 211 -18.49 -7.71 5.13
CA LEU A 211 -19.08 -6.44 5.53
C LEU A 211 -18.54 -5.96 6.89
N LYS A 212 -18.42 -6.87 7.87
CA LYS A 212 -17.82 -6.57 9.17
C LYS A 212 -16.35 -6.16 9.04
N LYS A 213 -15.58 -6.84 8.19
CA LYS A 213 -14.17 -6.49 7.92
C LYS A 213 -14.06 -5.10 7.28
N ALA A 214 -14.90 -4.77 6.31
CA ALA A 214 -14.91 -3.45 5.67
C ALA A 214 -15.29 -2.33 6.67
N GLN A 215 -16.30 -2.58 7.52
CA GLN A 215 -16.68 -1.64 8.59
C GLN A 215 -15.56 -1.45 9.63
N ALA A 216 -14.85 -2.53 9.98
CA ALA A 216 -13.70 -2.44 10.88
C ALA A 216 -12.56 -1.64 10.26
N LEU A 217 -12.21 -1.88 8.99
CA LEU A 217 -11.23 -1.09 8.26
C LEU A 217 -11.61 0.40 8.26
N GLU A 218 -12.85 0.73 7.91
CA GLU A 218 -13.34 2.12 7.90
C GLU A 218 -13.23 2.78 9.28
N SER A 219 -13.64 2.07 10.34
CA SER A 219 -13.59 2.58 11.71
C SER A 219 -12.14 2.80 12.16
N ASN A 220 -11.24 1.86 11.87
CA ASN A 220 -9.83 1.98 12.20
C ASN A 220 -9.14 3.07 11.38
N PHE A 221 -9.52 3.24 10.12
CA PHE A 221 -8.98 4.31 9.27
C PHE A 221 -9.32 5.70 9.80
N ILE A 222 -10.53 5.88 10.34
CA ILE A 222 -10.93 7.15 10.99
C ILE A 222 -10.01 7.47 12.18
N VAL A 223 -9.49 6.43 12.85
CA VAL A 223 -8.53 6.57 13.96
C VAL A 223 -7.10 6.77 13.44
N ASP A 224 -6.65 5.96 12.47
CA ASP A 224 -5.29 6.01 11.91
C ASP A 224 -5.26 5.44 10.48
N ALA A 225 -4.95 6.29 9.50
CA ALA A 225 -4.81 5.93 8.10
C ALA A 225 -3.72 4.89 7.83
N ARG A 226 -2.66 4.82 8.66
CA ARG A 226 -1.56 3.87 8.49
C ARG A 226 -2.00 2.43 8.63
N ILE A 227 -3.21 2.17 9.13
CA ILE A 227 -3.79 0.83 9.14
C ILE A 227 -3.79 0.19 7.75
N ILE A 228 -3.93 0.99 6.68
CA ILE A 228 -3.90 0.52 5.30
C ILE A 228 -2.55 -0.07 4.92
N LEU A 229 -1.45 0.48 5.46
CA LEU A 229 -0.08 0.00 5.21
C LEU A 229 0.20 -1.38 5.83
N ARG A 230 -0.73 -1.89 6.66
CA ARG A 230 -0.68 -3.26 7.17
C ARG A 230 -1.09 -4.27 6.11
N HIS A 231 -1.78 -3.88 5.03
CA HIS A 231 -2.08 -4.79 3.93
C HIS A 231 -0.81 -5.35 3.25
N PRO A 232 -0.76 -6.64 2.83
CA PRO A 232 0.38 -7.24 2.11
C PRO A 232 0.83 -6.47 0.86
N LEU A 233 -0.09 -5.74 0.21
CA LEU A 233 0.21 -4.84 -0.91
C LEU A 233 1.34 -3.85 -0.61
N PHE A 234 1.57 -3.47 0.65
CA PHE A 234 2.62 -2.51 1.02
C PHE A 234 3.87 -3.15 1.62
N TRP A 235 3.92 -4.47 1.75
CA TRP A 235 5.03 -5.12 2.44
C TRP A 235 6.25 -5.24 1.53
N THR A 236 7.42 -5.00 2.14
CA THR A 236 8.70 -5.34 1.54
C THR A 236 8.87 -6.87 1.51
N PRO A 237 9.68 -7.41 0.58
CA PRO A 237 10.02 -8.83 0.56
C PRO A 237 10.47 -9.39 1.92
N ASP A 238 11.27 -8.61 2.67
CA ASP A 238 11.71 -8.96 4.01
C ASP A 238 10.53 -9.12 4.99
N LYS A 239 9.61 -8.14 5.02
CA LYS A 239 8.41 -8.21 5.87
C LYS A 239 7.51 -9.40 5.50
N CYS A 240 7.41 -9.74 4.22
CA CYS A 240 6.68 -10.93 3.77
C CYS A 240 7.31 -12.22 4.31
N VAL A 241 8.64 -12.34 4.24
CA VAL A 241 9.36 -13.50 4.79
C VAL A 241 9.19 -13.59 6.31
N VAL A 242 9.34 -12.48 7.03
CA VAL A 242 9.13 -12.45 8.50
C VAL A 242 7.69 -12.82 8.86
N PHE A 243 6.69 -12.35 8.11
CA PHE A 243 5.30 -12.76 8.31
C PHE A 243 5.13 -14.28 8.17
N ILE A 244 5.67 -14.89 7.11
CA ILE A 244 5.63 -16.35 6.91
C ILE A 244 6.26 -17.08 8.10
N GLN A 245 7.41 -16.61 8.60
CA GLN A 245 8.06 -17.19 9.78
C GLN A 245 7.16 -17.13 11.03
N LYS A 246 6.47 -16.01 11.24
CA LYS A 246 5.51 -15.85 12.34
C LYS A 246 4.32 -16.79 12.21
N VAL A 247 3.80 -16.98 10.99
CA VAL A 247 2.71 -17.93 10.71
C VAL A 247 3.14 -19.37 10.95
N VAL A 248 4.33 -19.78 10.50
CA VAL A 248 4.85 -21.13 10.75
C VAL A 248 4.99 -21.40 12.25
N SER A 249 5.49 -20.42 13.00
CA SER A 249 5.59 -20.50 14.47
C SER A 249 4.21 -20.59 15.13
N PHE A 250 3.24 -19.83 14.62
CA PHE A 250 1.85 -19.87 15.07
C PHE A 250 1.20 -21.23 14.80
N VAL A 251 1.35 -21.78 13.59
CA VAL A 251 0.87 -23.13 13.24
C VAL A 251 1.47 -24.19 14.18
N LYS A 252 2.77 -24.09 14.49
CA LYS A 252 3.43 -25.00 15.46
C LYS A 252 2.81 -24.88 16.85
N ALA A 253 2.52 -23.67 17.32
CA ALA A 253 1.86 -23.44 18.60
C ALA A 253 0.43 -24.00 18.63
N CYS A 254 -0.35 -23.77 17.56
CA CYS A 254 -1.68 -24.32 17.37
C CYS A 254 -1.68 -25.86 17.43
N LYS A 255 -0.76 -26.52 16.72
CA LYS A 255 -0.64 -28.00 16.74
C LYS A 255 -0.36 -28.56 18.13
N LYS A 256 0.51 -27.90 18.93
CA LYS A 256 0.76 -28.29 20.32
C LYS A 256 -0.49 -28.23 21.20
N ARG A 257 -1.44 -27.35 20.88
CA ARG A 257 -2.70 -27.17 21.61
C ARG A 257 -3.91 -27.80 20.91
N GLN A 258 -3.71 -28.57 19.85
CA GLN A 258 -4.80 -29.18 19.07
C GLN A 258 -5.63 -30.21 19.86
N GLN A 259 -5.13 -30.66 21.01
CA GLN A 259 -5.82 -31.54 21.96
C GLN A 259 -6.57 -30.78 23.07
N SER A 260 -6.62 -29.45 23.02
CA SER A 260 -7.28 -28.60 24.03
C SER A 260 -8.72 -28.24 23.65
N TRP A 261 -9.40 -27.47 24.51
CA TRP A 261 -10.74 -26.92 24.28
C TRP A 261 -10.86 -26.03 23.03
N CYS A 262 -9.73 -25.63 22.43
CA CYS A 262 -9.66 -24.86 21.19
C CYS A 262 -9.51 -25.68 19.91
N LYS A 263 -9.70 -27.01 19.98
CA LYS A 263 -9.50 -27.94 18.84
C LYS A 263 -10.23 -27.49 17.57
N ASP A 264 -11.49 -27.11 17.68
CA ASP A 264 -12.30 -26.75 16.50
C ASP A 264 -11.83 -25.44 15.85
N ILE A 265 -11.42 -24.46 16.67
CA ILE A 265 -10.88 -23.19 16.18
C ILE A 265 -9.54 -23.42 15.48
N VAL A 266 -8.66 -24.24 16.07
CA VAL A 266 -7.37 -24.63 15.48
C VAL A 266 -7.58 -25.40 14.18
N ASN A 267 -8.50 -26.36 14.15
CA ASN A 267 -8.81 -27.14 12.95
C ASN A 267 -9.42 -26.27 11.84
N GLY A 268 -10.24 -25.28 12.19
CA GLY A 268 -10.76 -24.30 11.24
C GLY A 268 -9.62 -23.54 10.56
N PHE A 269 -8.69 -22.98 11.33
CA PHE A 269 -7.53 -22.28 10.78
C PHE A 269 -6.64 -23.17 9.91
N LEU A 270 -6.37 -24.40 10.34
CA LEU A 270 -5.57 -25.34 9.54
C LEU A 270 -6.30 -25.71 8.25
N THR A 271 -7.61 -25.95 8.31
CA THR A 271 -8.42 -26.24 7.12
C THR A 271 -8.39 -25.08 6.13
N GLU A 272 -8.50 -23.84 6.62
CA GLU A 272 -8.40 -22.63 5.79
C GLU A 272 -7.01 -22.51 5.14
N LEU A 273 -5.93 -22.79 5.88
CA LEU A 273 -4.59 -22.79 5.28
C LEU A 273 -4.44 -23.88 4.21
N GLU A 274 -4.98 -25.08 4.41
CA GLU A 274 -4.92 -26.16 3.40
C GLU A 274 -5.91 -25.97 2.23
N SER A 275 -6.84 -25.01 2.33
CA SER A 275 -7.77 -24.65 1.24
C SER A 275 -7.06 -23.85 0.12
N ILE A 276 -5.94 -23.19 0.46
CA ILE A 276 -5.15 -22.38 -0.46
C ILE A 276 -4.72 -23.25 -1.66
N PRO A 277 -4.95 -22.80 -2.92
CA PRO A 277 -4.70 -23.58 -4.14
C PRO A 277 -3.20 -23.62 -4.49
N SER A 278 -2.41 -24.17 -3.58
CA SER A 278 -0.99 -24.47 -3.71
C SER A 278 -0.70 -25.94 -3.35
N LYS A 279 -1.69 -26.82 -3.55
CA LYS A 279 -1.51 -28.27 -3.42
C LYS A 279 -0.51 -28.75 -4.47
N TYR A 280 0.27 -29.78 -4.12
CA TYR A 280 1.38 -30.29 -4.95
C TYR A 280 2.42 -29.21 -5.25
N TRP A 281 2.71 -28.38 -4.26
CA TRP A 281 3.63 -27.26 -4.42
C TRP A 281 5.00 -27.68 -4.92
N ALA A 282 5.43 -28.90 -4.58
CA ALA A 282 6.68 -29.49 -5.04
C ALA A 282 6.82 -29.44 -6.58
N GLU A 283 5.75 -29.71 -7.34
CA GLU A 283 5.81 -29.74 -8.81
C GLU A 283 6.16 -28.39 -9.46
N ARG A 284 6.02 -27.28 -8.72
CA ARG A 284 6.33 -25.93 -9.19
C ARG A 284 7.74 -25.46 -8.83
N MET A 285 8.50 -26.23 -8.05
CA MET A 285 9.89 -25.89 -7.73
C MET A 285 10.86 -26.55 -8.70
N HIS A 286 12.08 -26.02 -8.76
CA HIS A 286 13.15 -26.70 -9.49
C HIS A 286 13.56 -27.99 -8.77
N ASP A 287 13.96 -28.99 -9.55
CA ASP A 287 14.36 -30.32 -9.06
C ASP A 287 15.46 -30.25 -7.99
N GLU A 288 16.39 -29.30 -8.10
CA GLU A 288 17.50 -29.15 -7.14
C GLU A 288 17.02 -28.68 -5.74
N MET A 289 15.83 -28.07 -5.67
CA MET A 289 15.16 -27.70 -4.41
C MET A 289 14.51 -28.90 -3.74
N ILE A 290 14.26 -29.96 -4.52
CA ILE A 290 13.47 -31.14 -4.18
C ILE A 290 14.35 -32.37 -4.41
N THR A 291 15.40 -32.48 -3.62
CA THR A 291 15.99 -33.80 -3.33
C THR A 291 15.03 -34.54 -2.40
N LEU A 292 13.92 -35.07 -2.92
CA LEU A 292 13.02 -35.91 -2.12
C LEU A 292 13.49 -37.38 -2.13
N PRO A 293 13.33 -38.10 -1.00
CA PRO A 293 12.40 -37.81 0.08
C PRO A 293 13.11 -37.30 1.34
N ASN A 294 12.99 -36.01 1.66
CA ASN A 294 13.02 -35.63 3.05
C ASN A 294 11.63 -35.93 3.64
N PRO A 295 11.45 -36.95 4.49
CA PRO A 295 10.15 -37.33 5.07
C PRO A 295 9.54 -36.20 5.94
N MET A 296 10.25 -35.08 6.09
CA MET A 296 9.88 -33.98 6.93
C MET A 296 8.80 -33.07 6.33
N TYR A 297 8.53 -33.09 5.01
CA TYR A 297 7.50 -32.25 4.37
C TYR A 297 6.51 -33.07 3.53
N ASP A 298 5.23 -32.72 3.64
CA ASP A 298 4.18 -33.23 2.77
C ASP A 298 3.91 -32.22 1.63
N PRO A 299 4.12 -32.59 0.35
CA PRO A 299 3.92 -31.71 -0.80
C PRO A 299 2.45 -31.35 -1.05
N GLY A 300 1.50 -32.06 -0.42
CA GLY A 300 0.07 -31.75 -0.48
C GLY A 300 -0.38 -30.67 0.50
N LEU A 301 0.48 -30.29 1.46
CA LEU A 301 0.13 -29.40 2.57
C LEU A 301 0.78 -28.02 2.43
N VAL A 302 -0.04 -26.97 2.45
CA VAL A 302 0.36 -25.55 2.36
C VAL A 302 1.16 -25.13 3.58
N ARG A 303 0.81 -25.62 4.78
CA ARG A 303 1.62 -25.36 5.98
C ARG A 303 3.06 -25.87 5.84
N ASP A 304 3.26 -26.91 5.04
CA ASP A 304 4.57 -27.50 4.80
C ASP A 304 5.34 -26.73 3.73
N LEU A 305 4.65 -26.14 2.74
CA LEU A 305 5.23 -25.10 1.88
C LEU A 305 5.71 -23.90 2.69
N LEU A 306 4.88 -23.36 3.59
CA LEU A 306 5.28 -22.24 4.46
C LEU A 306 6.49 -22.60 5.33
N ARG A 307 6.50 -23.83 5.87
CA ARG A 307 7.62 -24.36 6.65
C ARG A 307 8.89 -24.51 5.82
N PHE A 308 8.75 -24.96 4.57
CA PHE A 308 9.86 -25.06 3.61
C PHE A 308 10.46 -23.68 3.32
N ILE A 309 9.62 -22.68 2.99
CA ILE A 309 10.06 -21.29 2.74
C ILE A 309 10.78 -20.73 3.97
N ARG A 310 10.21 -20.92 5.17
CA ARG A 310 10.86 -20.51 6.43
C ARG A 310 12.23 -21.15 6.60
N ASN A 311 12.34 -22.46 6.35
CA ASN A 311 13.59 -23.19 6.54
C ASN A 311 14.66 -22.76 5.53
N LYS A 312 14.29 -22.63 4.25
CA LYS A 312 15.19 -22.09 3.22
C LYS A 312 15.64 -20.67 3.53
N SER A 313 14.78 -19.84 4.13
CA SER A 313 15.18 -18.50 4.56
C SER A 313 16.13 -18.52 5.78
N CYS A 314 15.84 -19.33 6.80
CA CYS A 314 16.64 -19.36 8.03
C CYS A 314 18.03 -19.96 7.81
N HIS A 315 18.13 -20.95 6.93
CA HIS A 315 19.37 -21.68 6.63
C HIS A 315 20.01 -21.24 5.31
N PHE A 316 19.58 -20.11 4.74
CA PHE A 316 20.00 -19.67 3.41
C PHE A 316 21.53 -19.64 3.22
N ALA A 317 22.25 -19.15 4.23
CA ALA A 317 23.72 -19.08 4.21
C ALA A 317 24.41 -20.45 4.25
N GLU A 318 23.71 -21.50 4.72
CA GLU A 318 24.19 -22.89 4.83
C GLU A 318 23.81 -23.73 3.61
N GLU A 319 22.97 -23.20 2.71
CA GLU A 319 22.57 -23.87 1.46
C GLU A 319 23.74 -23.97 0.47
N THR A 320 23.64 -24.92 -0.47
CA THR A 320 24.62 -25.04 -1.55
C THR A 320 24.60 -23.82 -2.45
N LEU A 321 25.74 -23.53 -3.10
CA LEU A 321 25.85 -22.41 -4.03
C LEU A 321 24.80 -22.48 -5.16
N GLU A 322 24.50 -23.68 -5.64
CA GLU A 322 23.46 -23.94 -6.64
C GLU A 322 22.08 -23.49 -6.15
N ILE A 323 21.70 -23.84 -4.93
CA ILE A 323 20.43 -23.43 -4.33
C ILE A 323 20.38 -21.93 -4.09
N GLN A 324 21.46 -21.32 -3.60
CA GLN A 324 21.56 -19.87 -3.41
C GLN A 324 21.43 -19.11 -4.73
N GLN A 325 22.04 -19.61 -5.81
CA GLN A 325 21.95 -19.03 -7.14
C GLN A 325 20.52 -19.10 -7.69
N ARG A 326 19.82 -20.22 -7.47
CA ARG A 326 18.43 -20.41 -7.92
C ARG A 326 17.44 -19.53 -7.16
N LEU A 327 17.59 -19.43 -5.84
CA LEU A 327 16.74 -18.61 -4.99
C LEU A 327 17.06 -17.12 -5.13
N GLY A 328 18.30 -16.79 -5.47
CA GLY A 328 18.80 -15.42 -5.54
C GLY A 328 19.08 -14.81 -4.18
N ARG A 329 19.57 -13.58 -4.19
CA ARG A 329 19.95 -12.80 -3.00
C ARG A 329 18.77 -12.59 -2.05
N HIS A 330 18.99 -12.92 -0.79
CA HIS A 330 18.05 -12.61 0.30
C HIS A 330 18.04 -11.10 0.62
N PRO A 331 16.89 -10.50 0.98
CA PRO A 331 15.53 -11.07 1.04
C PRO A 331 14.75 -10.95 -0.27
N VAL A 332 15.16 -10.06 -1.18
CA VAL A 332 14.35 -9.61 -2.32
C VAL A 332 14.18 -10.70 -3.38
N GLU A 333 15.29 -11.18 -3.95
CA GLU A 333 15.25 -12.20 -5.01
C GLU A 333 14.71 -13.53 -4.45
N PHE A 334 15.13 -13.86 -3.23
CA PHE A 334 14.64 -15.02 -2.48
C PHE A 334 13.10 -15.05 -2.39
N TYR A 335 12.47 -13.96 -1.94
CA TYR A 335 11.02 -13.92 -1.81
C TYR A 335 10.34 -13.94 -3.18
N ASN A 336 10.90 -13.21 -4.16
CA ASN A 336 10.36 -13.15 -5.51
C ASN A 336 10.35 -14.54 -6.18
N TYR A 337 11.33 -15.41 -5.90
CA TYR A 337 11.34 -16.79 -6.35
C TYR A 337 10.05 -17.54 -5.99
N PHE A 338 9.58 -17.41 -4.74
CA PHE A 338 8.35 -18.03 -4.26
C PHE A 338 7.10 -17.28 -4.71
N ARG A 339 7.14 -15.94 -4.70
CA ARG A 339 6.00 -15.10 -5.12
C ARG A 339 5.58 -15.41 -6.55
N VAL A 340 6.52 -15.55 -7.48
CA VAL A 340 6.22 -15.87 -8.89
C VAL A 340 5.57 -17.25 -9.04
N ARG A 341 5.97 -18.24 -8.21
CA ARG A 341 5.45 -19.63 -8.29
C ARG A 341 4.13 -19.84 -7.57
N TYR A 342 3.90 -19.06 -6.50
CA TYR A 342 2.73 -19.13 -5.64
C TYR A 342 2.17 -17.71 -5.41
N PRO A 343 1.66 -17.04 -6.46
CA PRO A 343 1.32 -15.62 -6.43
C PRO A 343 0.30 -15.25 -5.35
N ILE A 344 -0.61 -16.15 -5.00
CA ILE A 344 -1.67 -15.87 -4.03
C ILE A 344 -1.35 -16.37 -2.61
N LEU A 345 -0.23 -17.08 -2.42
CA LEU A 345 0.08 -17.76 -1.17
C LEU A 345 0.15 -16.79 0.02
N LEU A 346 0.84 -15.65 -0.14
CA LEU A 346 0.99 -14.68 0.94
C LEU A 346 -0.37 -14.08 1.32
N LEU A 347 -1.14 -13.64 0.32
CA LEU A 347 -2.42 -12.97 0.53
C LEU A 347 -3.45 -13.91 1.17
N GLU A 348 -3.57 -15.14 0.69
CA GLU A 348 -4.50 -16.11 1.27
C GLU A 348 -4.06 -16.56 2.68
N THR A 349 -2.74 -16.69 2.91
CA THR A 349 -2.22 -16.91 4.27
C THR A 349 -2.56 -15.72 5.18
N TYR A 350 -2.42 -14.49 4.70
CA TYR A 350 -2.82 -13.27 5.41
C TYR A 350 -4.31 -13.28 5.76
N LYS A 351 -5.19 -13.60 4.80
CA LYS A 351 -6.64 -13.68 5.00
C LYS A 351 -7.02 -14.75 6.03
N ALA A 352 -6.40 -15.93 5.96
CA ALA A 352 -6.62 -17.02 6.92
C ALA A 352 -6.22 -16.59 8.35
N VAL A 353 -5.07 -15.94 8.50
CA VAL A 353 -4.63 -15.39 9.80
C VAL A 353 -5.61 -14.32 10.28
N GLU A 354 -5.97 -13.36 9.44
CA GLU A 354 -6.92 -12.28 9.78
C GLU A 354 -8.27 -12.83 10.25
N LEU A 355 -8.78 -13.87 9.58
CA LEU A 355 -10.07 -14.49 9.89
C LEU A 355 -10.05 -15.21 11.25
N HIS A 356 -9.01 -16.00 11.52
CA HIS A 356 -9.00 -16.89 12.67
C HIS A 356 -8.31 -16.31 13.91
N PHE A 357 -7.39 -15.34 13.74
CA PHE A 357 -6.59 -14.83 14.85
C PHE A 357 -7.41 -14.27 16.02
N PRO A 358 -8.51 -13.49 15.82
CA PRO A 358 -9.33 -13.01 16.93
C PRO A 358 -9.86 -14.13 17.83
N ASN A 359 -10.28 -15.26 17.25
CA ASN A 359 -10.78 -16.40 18.00
C ASN A 359 -9.64 -17.19 18.67
N LEU A 360 -8.46 -17.23 18.05
CA LEU A 360 -7.28 -17.92 18.56
C LEU A 360 -6.56 -17.13 19.68
N GLN A 361 -6.75 -15.81 19.76
CA GLN A 361 -6.29 -15.00 20.91
C GLN A 361 -6.94 -15.46 22.21
N HIS A 362 -8.25 -15.75 22.19
CA HIS A 362 -8.97 -16.27 23.36
C HIS A 362 -8.41 -17.62 23.85
N CYS A 363 -7.74 -18.35 22.97
CA CYS A 363 -7.07 -19.62 23.29
C CYS A 363 -5.68 -19.45 23.94
N GLN A 364 -5.19 -18.22 24.12
CA GLN A 364 -3.87 -17.88 24.67
C GLN A 364 -2.71 -18.64 24.00
N ILE A 365 -2.84 -18.96 22.71
CA ILE A 365 -1.84 -19.74 21.95
C ILE A 365 -0.57 -18.92 21.73
N VAL A 366 -0.73 -17.62 21.50
CA VAL A 366 0.32 -16.60 21.39
C VAL A 366 -0.16 -15.32 22.10
N GLU A 367 0.75 -14.38 22.28
CA GLU A 367 0.45 -13.05 22.83
C GLU A 367 -0.63 -12.32 22.02
N GLU A 368 -1.42 -11.48 22.68
CA GLU A 368 -2.55 -10.80 22.05
C GLU A 368 -2.10 -9.93 20.86
N ASN A 369 -0.94 -9.28 20.96
CA ASN A 369 -0.40 -8.40 19.93
C ASN A 369 0.43 -9.12 18.86
N TYR A 370 0.46 -10.46 18.83
CA TYR A 370 1.39 -11.22 17.99
C TYR A 370 1.34 -10.86 16.49
N PHE A 371 0.19 -10.44 15.95
CA PHE A 371 0.05 -10.00 14.56
C PHE A 371 -0.38 -8.51 14.39
N ASP A 372 -0.24 -7.67 15.41
CA ASP A 372 -0.69 -6.26 15.33
C ASP A 372 -0.04 -5.46 14.20
N ASP A 373 1.26 -5.67 13.95
CA ASP A 373 1.99 -4.95 12.89
C ASP A 373 1.62 -5.39 11.46
N TYR A 374 0.76 -6.40 11.33
CA TYR A 374 0.41 -7.06 10.08
C TYR A 374 -1.08 -6.96 9.76
N LEU A 375 -1.97 -7.10 10.73
CA LEU A 375 -3.40 -7.16 10.44
C LEU A 375 -4.05 -5.78 10.44
N ILE A 376 -4.95 -5.56 9.49
CA ILE A 376 -5.86 -4.40 9.48
C ILE A 376 -6.91 -4.60 10.59
N ARG A 377 -6.51 -4.29 11.82
CA ARG A 377 -7.36 -4.31 13.02
C ARG A 377 -7.02 -3.15 13.94
N GLY A 378 -8.00 -2.65 14.67
CA GLY A 378 -7.77 -1.61 15.68
C GLY A 378 -6.91 -2.17 16.80
N ASN A 379 -6.02 -1.34 17.34
CA ASN A 379 -5.47 -1.59 18.66
C ASN A 379 -6.67 -1.54 19.62
N ARG A 380 -6.93 -2.62 20.37
CA ARG A 380 -7.95 -2.57 21.42
C ARG A 380 -7.51 -1.65 22.56
#